data_AF-A0A4Y9Z080-F1
#
_entry.id   AF-A0A4Y9Z080-F1
#
_cell.length_a   1.000
_cell.length_b   1.000
_cell.length_c   1.000
_cell.angle_alpha   90.00
_cell.angle_beta   90.00
_cell.angle_gamma   90.00
#
_symmetry.space_group_name_H-M   'P 1'
#
loop_
_entity.id
_entity.type
_entity.pdbx_description
1 polymer ?
#
loop_
_entity_poly.entity_id
_entity_poly.type
_entity_poly.pdbx_seq_one_letter_code
_entity_poly.pdbx_strand_id
1 'polypeptide(L)'
;MIVGTTLDVIFDEFTAVRLQSKSRKSPDAYVKLNSKWNFCADATPAGPTQGALNINRVYHATLETYQLPVARSRADPPEVAVKWVRGSLGVEKMRYEAALYRGELKHLQGDVVPRFYGLFTGEIDGEVVGCLVLEWCNNSYSLKREELK
;
A
#
# COMPACT_ATOMS: atom_id res chain seq x y z
N MET A 1 -10.77 24.60 1.88
CA MET A 1 -10.35 23.24 2.28
C MET A 1 -10.16 22.43 1.01
N ILE A 2 -8.97 21.90 0.74
CA ILE A 2 -8.72 21.10 -0.47
C ILE A 2 -9.10 19.65 -0.14
N VAL A 3 -10.17 19.15 -0.76
CA VAL A 3 -10.58 17.74 -0.63
C VAL A 3 -9.59 16.90 -1.43
N GLY A 4 -8.73 16.18 -0.71
CA GLY A 4 -7.83 15.16 -1.28
C GLY A 4 -8.57 13.84 -1.51
N THR A 5 -7.84 12.81 -1.94
CA THR A 5 -8.42 11.49 -2.25
C THR A 5 -8.23 10.58 -1.05
N THR A 6 -9.24 9.78 -0.70
CA THR A 6 -9.20 8.93 0.50
C THR A 6 -8.90 7.47 0.16
N LEU A 7 -8.21 6.79 1.08
CA LEU A 7 -8.03 5.35 1.05
C LEU A 7 -8.44 4.75 2.39
N ASP A 8 -9.39 3.83 2.38
CA ASP A 8 -9.70 3.01 3.55
C ASP A 8 -8.90 1.72 3.51
N VAL A 9 -8.07 1.48 4.53
CA VAL A 9 -7.28 0.26 4.68
C VAL A 9 -8.00 -0.64 5.68
N ILE A 10 -8.59 -1.73 5.19
CA ILE A 10 -9.39 -2.69 5.96
C ILE A 10 -8.48 -3.87 6.33
N PHE A 11 -8.10 -3.95 7.61
CA PHE A 11 -7.21 -4.99 8.12
C PHE A 11 -7.98 -6.28 8.46
N ASP A 12 -9.17 -6.13 9.03
CA ASP A 12 -10.08 -7.21 9.40
C ASP A 12 -11.52 -6.68 9.52
N GLU A 13 -12.46 -7.50 10.03
CA GLU A 13 -13.88 -7.14 10.17
C GLU A 13 -14.13 -5.99 11.16
N PHE A 14 -13.19 -5.73 12.07
CA PHE A 14 -13.33 -4.75 13.16
C PHE A 14 -12.36 -3.58 13.02
N THR A 15 -11.35 -3.71 12.15
CA THR A 15 -10.23 -2.79 12.07
C THR A 15 -10.11 -2.21 10.66
N ALA A 16 -10.43 -0.93 10.53
CA ALA A 16 -10.22 -0.17 9.30
C ALA A 16 -9.62 1.21 9.62
N VAL A 17 -8.73 1.68 8.75
CA VAL A 17 -8.10 3.00 8.89
C VAL A 17 -8.34 3.83 7.62
N ARG A 18 -8.88 5.02 7.79
CA ARG A 18 -9.02 6.00 6.71
C ARG A 18 -7.80 6.90 6.60
N LEU A 19 -7.18 6.93 5.43
CA LEU A 19 -6.03 7.75 5.11
C LEU A 19 -6.33 8.72 3.96
N GLN A 20 -5.49 9.74 3.80
CA GLN A 20 -5.67 10.77 2.79
C GLN A 20 -4.43 10.96 1.93
N SER A 21 -4.62 11.27 0.66
CA SER A 21 -3.57 11.74 -0.23
C SER A 21 -3.76 13.20 -0.60
N LYS A 22 -2.65 13.92 -0.74
CA LYS A 22 -2.64 15.28 -1.33
C LYS A 22 -2.79 15.26 -2.86
N SER A 23 -2.74 14.09 -3.49
CA SER A 23 -2.95 13.92 -4.94
C SER A 23 -4.44 14.00 -5.27
N ARG A 24 -4.82 14.67 -6.36
CA ARG A 24 -6.19 14.66 -6.91
C ARG A 24 -6.42 13.60 -8.00
N LYS A 25 -5.41 12.77 -8.28
CA LYS A 25 -5.42 11.87 -9.45
C LYS A 25 -5.97 10.47 -9.16
N SER A 26 -6.25 10.14 -7.90
CA SER A 26 -6.71 8.81 -7.50
C SER A 26 -8.18 8.89 -7.09
N PRO A 27 -9.07 7.96 -7.48
CA PRO A 27 -10.41 7.92 -6.93
C PRO A 27 -10.39 7.56 -5.45
N ASP A 28 -11.46 7.87 -4.72
CA ASP A 28 -11.66 7.33 -3.38
C ASP A 28 -11.77 5.80 -3.48
N ALA A 29 -10.97 5.12 -2.67
CA ALA A 29 -10.76 3.69 -2.77
C ALA A 29 -10.68 3.04 -1.39
N TYR A 30 -10.74 1.72 -1.38
CA TYR A 30 -10.38 0.92 -0.23
C TYR A 30 -9.49 -0.25 -0.63
N VAL A 31 -8.65 -0.67 0.30
CA VAL A 31 -7.89 -1.92 0.20
C VAL A 31 -8.34 -2.87 1.29
N LYS A 32 -8.56 -4.12 0.92
CA LYS A 32 -8.89 -5.19 1.87
C LYS A 32 -7.70 -6.12 2.00
N LEU A 33 -7.09 -6.17 3.19
CA LEU A 33 -5.94 -7.02 3.44
C LEU A 33 -6.34 -8.50 3.36
N ASN A 34 -5.49 -9.28 2.70
CA ASN A 34 -5.66 -10.72 2.61
C ASN A 34 -5.08 -11.35 3.89
N SER A 35 -5.96 -11.82 4.78
CA SER A 35 -5.62 -12.41 6.09
C SER A 35 -4.63 -13.58 6.06
N LYS A 36 -4.39 -14.16 4.87
CA LYS A 36 -3.52 -15.32 4.65
C LYS A 36 -2.03 -14.95 4.45
N TRP A 37 -1.67 -13.69 4.17
CA TRP A 37 -0.33 -13.32 3.70
C TRP A 37 0.20 -12.03 4.34
N ASN A 38 0.58 -12.11 5.62
CA ASN A 38 1.32 -11.04 6.31
C ASN A 38 2.82 -11.24 6.08
N PHE A 39 3.44 -10.47 5.17
CA PHE A 39 4.89 -10.45 5.03
C PHE A 39 5.47 -9.45 6.03
N CYS A 40 5.84 -9.97 7.21
CA CYS A 40 6.72 -9.26 8.12
C CYS A 40 7.93 -10.13 8.39
N ALA A 41 9.14 -9.55 8.31
CA ALA A 41 10.37 -10.26 8.67
C ALA A 41 10.36 -10.76 10.13
N ASP A 42 9.49 -10.18 10.97
CA ASP A 42 9.35 -10.53 12.40
C ASP A 42 8.14 -11.45 12.71
N ALA A 43 7.38 -11.90 11.69
CA ALA A 43 6.22 -12.80 11.78
C ALA A 43 5.15 -12.46 12.86
N THR A 44 5.22 -11.29 13.48
CA THR A 44 4.27 -10.92 14.54
C THR A 44 3.04 -10.32 13.86
N PRO A 45 1.83 -10.89 14.06
CA PRO A 45 0.60 -10.25 13.62
C PRO A 45 0.43 -8.99 14.46
N ALA A 46 0.93 -7.88 13.92
CA ALA A 46 0.80 -6.58 14.53
C ALA A 46 -0.18 -5.80 13.65
N GLY A 47 -1.32 -5.45 14.24
CA GLY A 47 -2.37 -4.66 13.59
C GLY A 47 -1.88 -3.25 13.23
N PRO A 48 -2.75 -2.39 12.67
CA PRO A 48 -2.35 -1.04 12.20
C PRO A 48 -1.68 -0.17 13.27
N THR A 49 -2.03 -0.39 14.53
CA THR A 49 -1.62 0.37 15.72
C THR A 49 -0.59 -0.35 16.57
N GLN A 50 -0.28 -1.61 16.22
CA GLN A 50 0.65 -2.45 16.96
C GLN A 50 1.85 -2.73 16.06
N GLY A 51 3.06 -2.53 16.56
CA GLY A 51 4.28 -2.71 15.77
C GLY A 51 5.26 -1.57 15.98
N ALA A 52 6.54 -1.88 15.75
CA ALA A 52 7.62 -0.94 15.95
C ALA A 52 7.52 0.27 15.01
N LEU A 53 7.85 1.45 15.56
CA LEU A 53 7.92 2.68 14.78
C LEU A 53 9.05 2.59 13.75
N ASN A 54 8.82 3.22 12.60
CA ASN A 54 9.76 3.37 11.49
C ASN A 54 10.19 2.05 10.84
N ILE A 55 9.46 0.96 11.07
CA ILE A 55 9.62 -0.33 10.41
C ILE A 55 8.51 -0.49 9.38
N ASN A 56 8.90 -0.76 8.13
CA ASN A 56 7.95 -1.04 7.05
C ASN A 56 7.39 -2.45 7.19
N ARG A 57 6.07 -2.57 7.02
CA ARG A 57 5.36 -3.86 6.88
C ARG A 57 4.71 -3.92 5.52
N VAL A 58 4.67 -5.09 4.89
CA VAL A 58 4.02 -5.26 3.58
C VAL A 58 2.92 -6.29 3.70
N TYR A 59 1.72 -5.89 3.31
CA TYR A 59 0.53 -6.73 3.29
C TYR A 59 0.10 -6.98 1.86
N HIS A 60 -0.35 -8.19 1.57
CA HIS A 60 -1.07 -8.47 0.34
C HIS A 60 -2.54 -8.04 0.50
N ALA A 61 -3.13 -7.38 -0.49
CA ALA A 61 -4.50 -6.88 -0.43
C ALA A 61 -5.15 -6.83 -1.82
N THR A 62 -6.47 -6.62 -1.87
CA THR A 62 -7.19 -6.23 -3.09
C THR A 62 -7.53 -4.74 -3.04
N LEU A 63 -7.41 -4.04 -4.17
CA LEU A 63 -7.75 -2.61 -4.29
C LEU A 63 -9.06 -2.43 -5.05
N GLU A 64 -10.00 -1.70 -4.47
CA GLU A 64 -11.32 -1.43 -5.03
C GLU A 64 -11.67 0.07 -4.91
N THR A 65 -12.51 0.57 -5.80
CA THR A 65 -12.96 1.98 -5.80
C THR A 65 -14.41 2.10 -5.35
N TYR A 66 -14.77 3.17 -4.64
CA TYR A 66 -16.16 3.41 -4.22
C TYR A 66 -17.13 3.75 -5.38
N GLN A 67 -16.63 3.96 -6.60
CA GLN A 67 -17.49 4.28 -7.73
C GLN A 67 -18.42 3.10 -8.08
N LEU A 68 -19.72 3.39 -8.15
CA LEU A 68 -20.76 2.45 -8.60
C LEU A 68 -20.43 1.93 -10.00
N PRO A 69 -20.73 0.65 -10.32
CA PRO A 69 -20.34 0.05 -11.57
C PRO A 69 -21.13 0.69 -12.71
N VAL A 70 -20.52 1.66 -13.40
CA VAL A 70 -20.96 2.06 -14.75
C VAL A 70 -20.55 0.94 -15.69
N ALA A 71 -21.33 -0.15 -15.63
CA ALA A 71 -21.41 -1.25 -16.57
C ALA A 71 -20.12 -1.60 -17.33
N ARG A 72 -18.97 -1.83 -16.67
CA ARG A 72 -17.77 -2.35 -17.36
C ARG A 72 -16.95 -3.31 -16.51
N SER A 73 -16.93 -4.55 -17.01
CA SER A 73 -16.00 -5.66 -16.72
C SER A 73 -16.16 -6.38 -15.38
N ARG A 74 -16.44 -7.69 -15.44
CA ARG A 74 -16.20 -8.69 -14.38
C ARG A 74 -14.70 -8.92 -14.14
N ALA A 75 -13.88 -7.87 -14.17
CA ALA A 75 -12.47 -8.01 -13.85
C ALA A 75 -12.35 -8.13 -12.34
N ASP A 76 -11.63 -9.15 -11.87
CA ASP A 76 -11.31 -9.28 -10.48
C ASP A 76 -10.56 -8.02 -9.99
N PRO A 77 -10.82 -7.55 -8.76
CA PRO A 77 -10.08 -6.42 -8.20
C PRO A 77 -8.56 -6.64 -8.29
N PRO A 78 -7.77 -5.62 -8.67
CA PRO A 78 -6.32 -5.75 -8.74
C PRO A 78 -5.72 -6.12 -7.38
N GLU A 79 -4.83 -7.10 -7.38
CA GLU A 79 -3.99 -7.43 -6.22
C GLU A 79 -2.91 -6.35 -6.03
N VAL A 80 -2.74 -5.91 -4.78
CA VAL A 80 -1.81 -4.84 -4.41
C VAL A 80 -0.96 -5.21 -3.20
N ALA A 81 0.25 -4.67 -3.17
CA ALA A 81 1.10 -4.61 -1.99
C ALA A 81 0.79 -3.32 -1.22
N VAL A 82 0.37 -3.48 0.03
CA VAL A 82 0.15 -2.38 0.98
C VAL A 82 1.37 -2.29 1.88
N LYS A 83 2.26 -1.35 1.60
CA LYS A 83 3.42 -1.06 2.44
C LYS A 83 3.02 -0.04 3.50
N TRP A 84 2.98 -0.47 4.75
CA TRP A 84 2.56 0.27 5.92
C TRP A 84 3.75 0.68 6.78
N VAL A 85 3.71 1.90 7.33
CA VAL A 85 4.70 2.36 8.30
C VAL A 85 4.06 3.27 9.34
N ARG A 86 4.56 3.19 10.58
CA ARG A 86 4.23 4.11 11.67
C ARG A 86 5.44 4.98 12.00
N GLY A 87 5.21 6.16 12.55
CA GLY A 87 6.26 7.09 12.97
C GLY A 87 6.74 8.00 11.84
N SER A 88 7.06 9.24 12.22
CA SER A 88 7.40 10.33 11.30
C SER A 88 8.60 10.02 10.40
N LEU A 89 9.67 9.44 10.93
CA LEU A 89 10.87 9.10 10.16
C LEU A 89 10.57 8.06 9.06
N GLY A 90 9.76 7.04 9.39
CA GLY A 90 9.33 6.02 8.45
C GLY A 90 8.46 6.62 7.34
N VAL A 91 7.53 7.50 7.70
CA VAL A 91 6.67 8.20 6.75
C VAL A 91 7.47 9.10 5.82
N GLU A 92 8.47 9.83 6.31
CA GLU A 92 9.32 10.66 5.44
C GLU A 92 10.16 9.84 4.46
N LYS A 93 10.71 8.69 4.89
CA LYS A 93 11.37 7.74 3.97
C LYS A 93 10.41 7.23 2.90
N MET A 94 9.17 6.93 3.28
CA MET A 94 8.13 6.49 2.35
C MET A 94 7.69 7.61 1.39
N ARG A 95 7.71 8.88 1.82
CA ARG A 95 7.47 10.04 0.92
C ARG A 95 8.55 10.15 -0.15
N TYR A 96 9.81 9.95 0.22
CA TYR A 96 10.92 9.93 -0.72
C TYR A 96 10.75 8.81 -1.76
N GLU A 97 10.44 7.59 -1.31
CA GLU A 97 10.14 6.45 -2.21
C GLU A 97 8.97 6.77 -3.16
N ALA A 98 7.88 7.33 -2.66
CA ALA A 98 6.75 7.73 -3.49
C ALA A 98 7.10 8.83 -4.52
N ALA A 99 8.08 9.69 -4.20
CA ALA A 99 8.57 10.69 -5.16
C ALA A 99 9.30 10.00 -6.33
N LEU A 100 10.14 8.99 -6.05
CA LEU A 100 10.81 8.20 -7.08
C LEU A 100 9.80 7.52 -8.02
N TYR A 101 8.77 6.90 -7.46
CA TYR A 101 7.70 6.31 -8.27
C TYR A 101 7.00 7.34 -9.17
N ARG A 102 6.69 8.53 -8.64
CA ARG A 102 6.02 9.59 -9.42
C ARG A 102 6.91 10.24 -10.48
N GLY A 103 8.21 10.30 -10.23
CA GLY A 103 9.21 10.96 -11.05
C GLY A 103 10.00 9.97 -11.89
N GLU A 104 11.20 9.65 -11.42
CA GLU A 104 12.24 8.91 -12.14
C GLU A 104 11.75 7.55 -12.63
N LEU A 105 10.99 6.82 -11.80
CA LEU A 105 10.53 5.47 -12.11
C LEU A 105 9.23 5.43 -12.92
N LYS A 106 8.60 6.57 -13.20
CA LYS A 106 7.27 6.64 -13.81
C LYS A 106 7.15 5.84 -15.12
N HIS A 107 8.19 5.86 -15.94
CA HIS A 107 8.23 5.20 -17.25
C HIS A 107 8.55 3.69 -17.17
N LEU A 108 8.95 3.20 -15.98
CA LEU A 108 9.34 1.82 -15.73
C LEU A 108 8.25 0.99 -15.04
N GLN A 109 7.17 1.66 -14.60
CA GLN A 109 6.09 1.05 -13.82
C GLN A 109 5.26 0.05 -14.63
N GLY A 110 5.04 -1.14 -14.03
CA GLY A 110 4.30 -2.24 -14.64
C GLY A 110 5.10 -3.04 -15.65
N ASP A 111 6.40 -2.78 -15.76
CA ASP A 111 7.36 -3.53 -16.58
C ASP A 111 8.49 -4.06 -15.69
N VAL A 112 9.42 -3.19 -15.27
CA VAL A 112 10.56 -3.57 -14.43
C VAL A 112 10.42 -3.19 -12.96
N VAL A 113 9.52 -2.26 -12.63
CA VAL A 113 9.14 -1.93 -11.25
C VAL A 113 7.62 -1.99 -11.07
N PRO A 114 7.11 -2.23 -9.86
CA PRO A 114 5.66 -2.29 -9.60
C PRO A 114 4.94 -1.00 -10.01
N ARG A 115 3.68 -1.12 -10.47
CA ARG A 115 2.81 0.06 -10.62
C ARG A 115 2.57 0.73 -9.26
N PHE A 116 2.57 2.05 -9.25
CA PHE A 116 2.32 2.89 -8.08
C PHE A 116 0.91 3.46 -8.13
N TYR A 117 0.08 3.05 -7.17
CA TYR A 117 -1.31 3.49 -7.06
C TYR A 117 -1.45 4.74 -6.18
N GLY A 118 -0.58 4.90 -5.19
CA GLY A 118 -0.60 6.11 -4.36
C GLY A 118 0.19 6.01 -3.07
N LEU A 119 0.37 7.18 -2.46
CA LEU A 119 0.81 7.34 -1.07
C LEU A 119 -0.30 8.06 -0.31
N PHE A 120 -0.71 7.46 0.79
CA PHE A 120 -1.73 7.96 1.69
C PHE A 120 -1.13 8.06 3.09
N THR A 121 -1.45 9.12 3.79
CA THR A 121 -0.94 9.37 5.15
C THR A 121 -2.08 9.81 6.05
N GLY A 122 -1.92 9.57 7.35
CA GLY A 122 -2.88 9.94 8.37
C GLY A 122 -2.23 9.91 9.74
N GLU A 123 -3.06 9.99 10.77
CA GLU A 123 -2.66 9.90 12.17
C GLU A 123 -3.55 8.87 12.86
N ILE A 124 -2.95 8.00 13.67
CA ILE A 124 -3.66 7.00 14.49
C ILE A 124 -3.02 6.99 15.86
N ASP A 125 -3.84 7.15 16.91
CA ASP A 125 -3.37 7.17 18.31
C ASP A 125 -2.23 8.17 18.57
N GLY A 126 -2.26 9.33 17.90
CA GLY A 126 -1.22 10.37 18.00
C GLY A 126 0.05 10.10 17.17
N GLU A 127 0.11 8.97 16.46
CA GLU A 127 1.26 8.60 15.64
C GLU A 127 0.96 8.79 14.14
N VAL A 128 1.90 9.40 13.42
CA VAL A 128 1.80 9.55 11.97
C VAL A 128 1.96 8.19 11.30
N VAL A 129 1.08 7.88 10.37
CA VAL A 129 1.13 6.65 9.58
C VAL A 129 1.22 6.93 8.09
N GLY A 130 1.85 6.00 7.38
CA GLY A 130 2.01 6.03 5.93
C GLY A 130 1.63 4.70 5.31
N CYS A 131 0.93 4.79 4.18
CA CYS A 131 0.50 3.66 3.37
C CYS A 131 0.86 3.93 1.90
N LEU A 132 1.78 3.13 1.39
CA LEU A 132 2.17 3.12 -0.02
C LEU A 132 1.49 1.92 -0.69
N VAL A 133 0.71 2.16 -1.73
CA VAL A 133 -0.01 1.12 -2.47
C VAL A 133 0.69 0.89 -3.80
N LEU A 134 1.17 -0.34 -3.99
CA LEU A 134 1.91 -0.79 -5.17
C LEU A 134 1.24 -2.03 -5.77
N GLU A 135 1.57 -2.34 -7.02
CA GLU A 135 1.21 -3.61 -7.65
C GLU A 135 1.76 -4.80 -6.85
N TRP A 136 0.90 -5.81 -6.66
CA TRP A 136 1.36 -7.06 -6.09
C TRP A 136 2.09 -7.87 -7.16
N CYS A 137 3.41 -7.94 -7.04
CA CYS A 137 4.22 -8.80 -7.90
C CYS A 137 4.19 -10.23 -7.36
N ASN A 138 3.22 -11.04 -7.82
CA ASN A 138 3.03 -12.44 -7.40
C ASN A 138 4.10 -13.41 -7.94
N ASN A 139 5.09 -12.92 -8.67
CA ASN A 139 6.19 -13.76 -9.13
C ASN A 139 7.16 -14.01 -7.98
N SER A 140 7.20 -15.27 -7.58
CA SER A 140 8.31 -15.93 -6.91
C SER A 140 9.60 -15.75 -7.71
N TYR A 141 10.16 -14.54 -7.71
CA TYR A 141 11.60 -14.37 -7.77
C TYR A 141 12.16 -14.76 -6.39
N SER A 142 11.87 -15.98 -5.94
CA SER A 142 12.92 -16.75 -5.31
C SER A 142 14.02 -16.79 -6.35
N LEU A 143 14.92 -15.81 -6.30
CA LEU A 143 16.28 -15.96 -6.79
C LEU A 143 16.71 -17.33 -6.27
N LYS A 144 16.66 -18.34 -7.15
CA LYS A 144 17.43 -19.55 -6.96
C LYS A 144 18.86 -19.04 -6.88
N ARG A 145 19.35 -18.86 -5.65
CA ARG A 145 20.73 -18.49 -5.33
C ARG A 145 21.75 -19.55 -5.79
N GLU A 146 21.33 -20.49 -6.65
CA GLU A 146 22.07 -21.66 -7.08
C GLU A 146 22.50 -21.60 -8.56
N GLU A 147 22.08 -20.62 -9.36
CA GLU A 147 22.55 -20.49 -10.77
C GLU A 147 23.59 -19.37 -10.99
N LEU A 148 24.20 -18.88 -9.91
CA LEU A 148 25.48 -18.16 -9.97
C LEU A 148 26.59 -19.09 -9.47
N LYS A 149 26.98 -20.05 -10.30
CA LYS A 149 28.23 -20.79 -10.20
C LYS A 149 28.92 -20.82 -11.56
#